data_AF-A0A3Z9X5E1-F1
#
_entry.id   AF-A0A3Z9X5E1-F1
#
_cell.length_a   1.000
_cell.length_b   1.000
_cell.length_c   1.000
_cell.angle_alpha   90.00
_cell.angle_beta   90.00
_cell.angle_gamma   90.00
#
_symmetry.space_group_name_H-M   'P 1'
#
loop_
_entity.id
_entity.type
_entity.pdbx_description
1 polymer ?
#
loop_
_entity_poly.entity_id
_entity_poly.type
_entity_poly.pdbx_seq_one_letter_code
_entity_poly.pdbx_strand_id
1 'polypeptide(L)' 'MRLTHQVIKNGASIFNYLWTLKFFHKMILAFFFLIFLCACGYKGNPQYTSYEQNGSVKNIKKYEQLNRW' A
#
# COMPACT_ATOMS: atom_id res chain seq x y z
N MET A 1 43.30 24.57 -14.43
CA MET A 1 43.02 23.18 -13.98
C MET A 1 42.16 23.08 -12.70
N ARG A 2 42.20 24.05 -11.77
CA ARG A 2 41.44 23.99 -10.50
C ARG A 2 39.92 24.24 -10.65
N LEU A 3 39.53 25.15 -11.54
CA LEU A 3 38.13 25.49 -11.85
C LEU A 3 37.37 24.32 -12.48
N THR A 4 37.97 23.63 -13.45
CA THR A 4 37.36 22.46 -14.10
C THR A 4 37.11 21.33 -13.10
N HIS A 5 38.03 21.13 -12.15
CA HIS A 5 37.90 20.12 -11.11
C HIS A 5 36.78 20.41 -10.10
N GLN A 6 36.53 21.70 -9.79
CA GLN A 6 35.42 22.12 -8.92
C GLN A 6 34.07 22.00 -9.62
N VAL A 7 33.98 22.36 -10.90
CA VAL A 7 32.75 22.21 -11.71
C VAL A 7 32.35 20.74 -11.82
N ILE A 8 33.30 19.84 -12.07
CA ILE A 8 33.03 18.39 -12.15
C ILE A 8 32.55 17.82 -10.80
N LYS A 9 33.17 18.22 -9.68
CA LYS A 9 32.76 17.78 -8.34
C LYS A 9 31.35 18.24 -7.99
N ASN A 10 31.01 19.50 -8.27
CA ASN A 10 29.67 20.03 -8.03
C ASN A 10 28.62 19.35 -8.92
N GLY A 11 28.94 19.10 -10.20
CA GLY A 11 28.06 18.38 -11.12
C GLY A 11 27.78 16.94 -10.67
N ALA A 12 28.82 16.21 -10.24
CA ALA A 12 28.68 14.86 -9.70
C ALA A 12 27.85 14.82 -8.41
N SER A 13 28.02 15.82 -7.53
CA SER A 13 27.22 15.94 -6.30
C SER A 13 25.73 16.15 -6.59
N ILE A 14 25.40 17.02 -7.56
CA ILE A 14 24.01 17.29 -7.96
C ILE A 14 23.39 16.03 -8.59
N PHE A 15 24.13 15.32 -9.44
CA PHE A 15 23.67 14.08 -10.05
C PHE A 15 23.38 13.00 -8.99
N ASN A 16 24.27 12.81 -8.03
CA ASN A 16 24.06 11.88 -6.92
C ASN A 16 22.85 12.26 -6.07
N TYR A 17 22.65 13.55 -5.79
CA TYR A 17 21.48 14.01 -5.05
C TYR A 17 20.16 13.71 -5.79
N LEU A 18 20.11 13.99 -7.09
CA LEU A 18 18.94 13.69 -7.93
C LEU A 18 18.68 12.18 -8.02
N TRP A 19 19.72 11.36 -8.08
CA TRP A 19 19.62 9.91 -8.07
C TRP A 19 19.04 9.39 -6.75
N THR A 20 19.57 9.88 -5.62
CA THR A 20 19.08 9.51 -4.28
C THR A 20 17.61 9.91 -4.09
N LEU A 21 17.19 11.09 -4.55
CA LEU A 21 15.79 11.52 -4.48
C LEU A 21 14.87 10.60 -5.29
N LYS A 22 15.28 10.23 -6.52
CA LYS A 22 14.53 9.28 -7.35
C LYS A 22 14.43 7.89 -6.70
N PHE A 23 15.52 7.42 -6.08
CA PHE A 23 15.52 6.14 -5.38
C PHE A 23 14.60 6.17 -4.16
N PHE A 24 14.70 7.21 -3.33
CA PHE A 24 13.84 7.38 -2.15
C PHE A 24 12.36 7.43 -2.52
N HIS A 25 12.01 8.14 -3.60
CA HIS A 25 10.63 8.19 -4.09
C HIS A 25 10.11 6.80 -4.51
N LYS A 26 10.93 5.99 -5.18
CA LYS A 26 10.56 4.60 -5.52
C LYS A 26 10.36 3.73 -4.28
N MET A 27 11.18 3.91 -3.25
CA MET A 27 11.03 3.19 -1.98
C MET A 27 9.72 3.51 -1.27
N ILE A 28 9.33 4.79 -1.25
CA ILE A 28 8.04 5.24 -0.68
C ILE A 28 6.87 4.58 -1.44
N LEU A 29 6.91 4.61 -2.78
CA LEU A 29 5.86 3.98 -3.59
C LEU A 29 5.77 2.48 -3.33
N ALA A 30 6.90 1.78 -3.27
CA ALA A 30 6.94 0.36 -2.95
C ALA A 30 6.33 0.06 -1.56
N PHE A 31 6.61 0.90 -0.56
CA PHE A 31 6.03 0.78 0.77
C PHE A 31 4.50 0.92 0.76
N PHE A 32 3.98 1.92 0.04
CA PHE A 32 2.52 2.06 -0.12
C PHE A 32 1.92 0.85 -0.84
N PHE A 33 2.53 0.38 -1.93
CA PHE A 33 2.05 -0.84 -2.61
C PHE A 33 2.06 -2.07 -1.71
N LEU A 34 3.07 -2.22 -0.85
CA LEU A 34 3.13 -3.30 0.12
C LEU A 34 1.95 -3.23 1.10
N ILE A 35 1.65 -2.04 1.65
CA ILE A 35 0.48 -1.83 2.51
C ILE A 35 -0.81 -2.19 1.76
N PHE A 36 -0.96 -1.73 0.52
CA PHE A 36 -2.13 -2.05 -0.30
C PHE A 36 -2.25 -3.56 -0.52
N LEU A 37 -1.18 -4.26 -0.86
CA LEU A 37 -1.20 -5.72 -1.04
C LEU A 37 -1.54 -6.45 0.26
N CYS A 38 -0.99 -6.02 1.40
CA CYS A 38 -1.34 -6.56 2.72
C CYS A 38 -2.82 -6.33 3.06
N ALA A 39 -3.38 -5.16 2.74
CA ALA A 39 -4.78 -4.84 3.00
C ALA A 39 -5.75 -5.52 2.01
N CYS A 40 -5.34 -5.68 0.75
CA CYS A 40 -6.22 -6.16 -0.33
C CYS A 40 -6.56 -7.66 -0.22
N GLY A 41 -5.81 -8.42 0.59
CA GLY A 41 -6.11 -9.84 0.89
C GLY A 41 -6.71 -10.08 2.28
N TYR A 42 -6.68 -9.10 3.18
CA TYR A 42 -7.12 -9.26 4.56
C TYR A 42 -8.54 -8.71 4.77
N LYS A 43 -9.48 -9.18 3.96
CA LYS A 43 -10.90 -9.06 4.28
C LYS A 43 -11.42 -10.46 4.55
N GLY A 44 -11.55 -10.80 5.83
CA GLY A 44 -12.16 -12.07 6.23
C GLY A 44 -13.51 -12.27 5.54
N ASN A 45 -13.91 -13.52 5.34
CA ASN A 45 -15.15 -13.86 4.66
C ASN A 45 -16.32 -13.02 5.22
N PRO A 46 -17.07 -12.31 4.35
CA PRO A 46 -18.18 -11.50 4.84
C PRO A 46 -19.18 -12.39 5.60
N GLN A 47 -19.61 -11.91 6.76
CA GLN A 47 -20.63 -12.56 7.59
C GLN A 47 -21.89 -11.71 7.55
N TYR A 48 -23.03 -12.36 7.36
CA TYR A 48 -24.32 -11.70 7.34
C TYR A 48 -25.10 -12.14 8.58
N THR A 49 -25.29 -11.21 9.51
CA THR A 49 -26.14 -11.37 10.69
C THR A 49 -27.57 -10.99 10.34
N SER A 50 -28.53 -11.90 10.51
CA SER A 50 -29.94 -11.56 10.54
C SER A 50 -30.40 -11.36 11.98
N TYR A 51 -31.19 -10.32 12.19
CA TYR A 51 -31.73 -9.96 13.51
C TYR A 51 -33.22 -10.29 13.59
N GLU A 52 -33.68 -10.63 14.77
CA GLU A 52 -35.10 -10.73 15.10
C GLU A 52 -35.70 -9.35 15.37
N GLN A 53 -37.03 -9.30 15.42
CA GLN A 53 -37.80 -8.06 15.63
C GLN A 53 -37.57 -7.44 17.03
N ASN A 54 -37.08 -8.24 17.98
CA ASN A 54 -36.65 -7.83 19.32
C ASN A 54 -35.16 -7.39 19.39
N GLY A 55 -34.45 -7.37 18.26
CA GLY A 55 -33.03 -7.00 18.18
C GLY A 55 -32.02 -8.10 18.52
N SER A 56 -32.48 -9.30 18.89
CA SER A 56 -31.59 -10.45 19.12
C SER A 56 -31.07 -11.04 17.80
N VAL A 57 -29.92 -11.71 17.85
CA VAL A 57 -29.31 -12.34 16.65
C VAL A 57 -30.07 -13.64 16.33
N LYS A 58 -30.73 -13.67 15.16
CA LYS A 58 -31.48 -14.83 14.68
C LYS A 58 -30.59 -15.88 14.05
N ASN A 59 -29.67 -15.45 13.18
CA ASN A 59 -28.79 -16.34 12.44
C ASN A 59 -27.54 -15.59 11.93
N ILE A 60 -26.39 -16.27 11.90
CA ILE A 60 -25.15 -15.75 11.31
C ILE A 60 -24.80 -16.67 10.13
N LYS A 61 -24.95 -16.16 8.91
CA LYS A 61 -24.59 -16.91 7.70
C LYS A 61 -23.22 -16.47 7.20
N LYS A 62 -22.36 -17.45 6.94
CA LYS A 62 -21.11 -17.25 6.22
C LYS A 62 -21.41 -17.05 4.73
N TYR A 63 -20.70 -16.14 4.07
CA TYR A 63 -20.90 -15.82 2.65
C TYR A 63 -20.88 -17.05 1.72
N GLU A 64 -20.07 -18.06 2.00
CA GLU A 64 -19.97 -19.31 1.22
C GLU A 64 -21.29 -20.11 1.14
N GLN A 65 -22.21 -19.89 2.08
CA GLN A 65 -23.50 -20.57 2.15
C GLN A 65 -24.66 -19.75 1.57
N LEU A 66 -24.40 -18.52 1.10
CA LEU A 66 -25.39 -17.80 0.30
C LEU A 66 -25.34 -18.34 -1.12
N ASN A 67 -26.35 -19.13 -1.50
CA ASN A 67 -26.63 -19.45 -2.90
C ASN A 67 -26.76 -18.13 -3.67
N ARG A 68 -25.70 -17.77 -4.38
CA ARG A 68 -25.72 -16.69 -5.36
C ARG A 68 -26.49 -17.24 -6.56
N TRP A 69 -27.62 -16.60 -6.85
CA TRP A 69 -28.50 -16.88 -7.99
C TRP A 69 -27.73 -17.04 -9.29
#